data_AF-A0A7G1KKZ3-F1
#
_entry.id   AF-A0A7G1KKZ3-F1
#
_cell.length_a   1.000
_cell.length_b   1.000
_cell.length_c   1.000
_cell.angle_alpha   90.00
_cell.angle_beta   90.00
_cell.angle_gamma   90.00
#
_symmetry.space_group_name_H-M   'P 1'
#
loop_
_entity.id
_entity.type
_entity.pdbx_description
1 polymer ?
#
loop_
_entity_poly.entity_id
_entity_poly.type
_entity_poly.pdbx_seq_one_letter_code
_entity_poly.pdbx_strand_id
1 'polypeptide(L)'
;MSLKDGWFTPAFDAFPMGLFLLGEIQPVTEFSTDRNAPKRQRVDLDNDGNGTGKRLWKGTVTDPSAANAKQASFEVVFVADQQPVPSAPEISKNVRPIELEGLHVKPKMAGQGEYKSIAWTVRATGIKGDNSGAKQPPNNVGASRPRDDKAA
;
A
#
# COMPACT_ATOMS: atom_id res chain seq x y z
N MET A 1 -7.38 -19.31 -17.54
CA MET A 1 -6.54 -18.12 -17.31
C MET A 1 -6.19 -18.08 -15.82
N SER A 2 -4.95 -18.38 -15.45
CA SER A 2 -4.54 -18.38 -14.04
C SER A 2 -4.33 -16.93 -13.60
N LEU A 3 -5.17 -16.43 -12.71
CA LEU A 3 -5.09 -15.08 -12.17
C LEU A 3 -3.96 -15.02 -11.13
N LYS A 4 -2.71 -15.17 -11.59
CA LYS A 4 -1.57 -15.42 -10.69
C LYS A 4 -1.16 -14.22 -9.84
N ASP A 5 -1.48 -12.99 -10.26
CA ASP A 5 -0.98 -11.78 -9.58
C ASP A 5 -1.92 -10.56 -9.72
N GLY A 6 -3.23 -10.77 -9.60
CA GLY A 6 -4.21 -9.69 -9.71
C GLY A 6 -4.27 -8.82 -8.45
N TRP A 7 -4.06 -7.52 -8.60
CA TRP A 7 -4.52 -6.53 -7.63
C TRP A 7 -6.00 -6.22 -7.92
N PHE A 8 -6.82 -6.18 -6.88
CA PHE A 8 -8.25 -5.92 -7.01
C PHE A 8 -8.63 -4.68 -6.24
N THR A 9 -9.50 -3.85 -6.83
CA THR A 9 -10.19 -2.80 -6.10
C THR A 9 -11.47 -3.40 -5.53
N PRO A 10 -11.68 -3.39 -4.20
CA PRO A 10 -12.94 -3.85 -3.61
C PRO A 10 -14.12 -3.06 -4.17
N ALA A 11 -15.17 -3.75 -4.59
CA ALA A 11 -16.41 -3.12 -5.09
C ALA A 11 -17.34 -2.64 -3.96
N PHE A 12 -16.99 -2.96 -2.72
CA PHE A 12 -17.70 -2.61 -1.50
C PHE A 12 -16.82 -1.71 -0.64
N ASP A 13 -17.45 -1.02 0.32
CA ASP A 13 -16.70 -0.26 1.32
C ASP A 13 -15.99 -1.23 2.28
N ALA A 14 -14.69 -1.40 2.07
CA ALA A 14 -13.87 -2.33 2.85
C ALA A 14 -13.64 -1.86 4.28
N PHE A 15 -13.76 -0.55 4.55
CA PHE A 15 -13.45 0.06 5.84
C PHE A 15 -14.51 1.12 6.21
N PRO A 16 -15.75 0.70 6.53
CA PRO A 16 -16.88 1.61 6.71
C PRO A 16 -16.73 2.56 7.91
N MET A 17 -15.89 2.21 8.88
CA MET A 17 -15.56 3.07 10.04
C MET A 17 -14.26 3.84 9.87
N GLY A 18 -13.63 3.78 8.69
CA GLY A 18 -12.27 4.24 8.46
C GLY A 18 -11.23 3.37 9.16
N LEU A 19 -10.00 3.84 9.20
CA LEU A 19 -8.86 3.17 9.84
C LEU A 19 -8.17 4.11 10.81
N PHE A 20 -7.50 3.56 11.82
CA PHE A 20 -6.59 4.29 12.67
C PHE A 20 -5.15 4.03 12.26
N LEU A 21 -4.45 5.04 11.77
CA LEU A 21 -3.01 4.99 11.58
C LEU A 21 -2.32 5.03 12.94
N LEU A 22 -1.45 4.06 13.19
CA LEU A 22 -0.61 3.97 14.36
C LEU A 22 0.83 4.33 13.99
N GLY A 23 1.31 5.46 14.51
CA GLY A 23 2.64 5.97 14.18
C GLY A 23 2.70 6.76 12.88
N GLU A 24 3.94 7.05 12.48
CA GLU A 24 4.23 7.70 11.21
C GLU A 24 4.39 6.66 10.09
N ILE A 25 4.03 7.05 8.87
CA ILE A 25 4.26 6.24 7.69
C ILE A 25 5.76 6.20 7.39
N GLN A 26 6.35 5.01 7.28
CA GLN A 26 7.78 4.81 7.09
C GLN A 26 8.13 4.40 5.66
N PRO A 27 9.31 4.77 5.13
CA PRO A 27 9.77 4.26 3.85
C PRO A 27 9.99 2.75 3.94
N VAL A 28 9.54 2.00 2.94
CA VAL A 28 9.86 0.57 2.85
C VAL A 28 11.28 0.45 2.31
N THR A 29 12.21 -0.05 3.12
CA THR A 29 13.61 -0.22 2.69
C THR A 29 13.86 -1.60 2.09
N GLU A 30 14.77 -1.67 1.13
CA GLU A 30 15.29 -2.94 0.60
C GLU A 30 16.10 -3.65 1.68
N PHE A 31 15.99 -4.97 1.70
CA PHE A 31 16.85 -5.80 2.52
C PHE A 31 18.24 -5.84 1.87
N SER A 32 19.26 -5.37 2.60
CA SER A 32 20.66 -5.48 2.19
C SER A 32 21.37 -6.48 3.11
N THR A 33 22.11 -7.41 2.53
CA THR A 33 23.01 -8.32 3.26
C THR A 33 24.24 -7.61 3.79
N ASP A 34 24.67 -6.53 3.14
CA ASP A 34 25.70 -5.63 3.64
C ASP A 34 25.08 -4.56 4.54
N ARG A 35 25.49 -4.56 5.81
CA ARG A 35 25.01 -3.63 6.85
C ARG A 35 25.55 -2.21 6.66
N ASN A 36 26.63 -2.03 5.92
CA ASN A 36 27.25 -0.74 5.63
C ASN A 36 26.75 -0.11 4.32
N ALA A 37 26.01 -0.87 3.51
CA ALA A 37 25.43 -0.34 2.28
C ALA A 37 24.37 0.73 2.60
N PRO A 38 24.27 1.78 1.77
CA PRO A 38 23.24 2.79 1.94
C PRO A 38 21.85 2.16 1.82
N LYS A 39 20.97 2.48 2.78
CA LYS A 39 19.58 2.00 2.77
C LYS A 39 18.87 2.54 1.53
N ARG A 40 18.51 1.65 0.62
CA ARG A 40 17.70 1.98 -0.56
C ARG A 40 16.23 1.81 -0.23
N GLN A 41 15.42 2.78 -0.62
CA GLN A 41 13.98 2.66 -0.52
C GLN A 41 13.47 1.82 -1.69
N ARG A 42 12.57 0.87 -1.39
CA ARG A 42 11.90 0.07 -2.40
C ARG A 42 11.01 0.95 -3.26
N VAL A 43 10.98 0.61 -4.54
CA VAL A 43 10.04 1.15 -5.51
C VAL A 43 9.08 0.06 -5.98
N ASP A 44 7.91 0.45 -6.46
CA ASP A 44 6.90 -0.42 -7.05
C ASP A 44 7.34 -0.84 -8.46
N LEU A 45 8.30 -1.75 -8.52
CA LEU A 45 8.75 -2.43 -9.72
C LEU A 45 8.85 -3.93 -9.44
N ASP A 46 8.36 -4.75 -10.37
CA ASP A 46 8.61 -6.18 -10.38
C ASP A 46 10.02 -6.50 -10.92
N ASN A 47 10.39 -7.79 -10.89
CA ASN A 47 11.71 -8.24 -11.36
C ASN A 47 11.96 -7.96 -12.85
N ASP A 48 10.89 -7.79 -13.63
CA ASP A 48 10.91 -7.52 -15.07
C ASP A 48 10.83 -6.01 -15.36
N GLY A 49 10.86 -5.16 -14.32
CA GLY A 49 10.81 -3.69 -14.43
C GLY A 49 9.41 -3.12 -14.70
N ASN A 50 8.35 -3.91 -14.57
CA ASN A 50 6.97 -3.43 -14.70
C ASN A 50 6.45 -2.95 -13.35
N GLY A 51 5.69 -1.86 -13.37
CA GLY A 51 5.09 -1.28 -12.17
C GLY A 51 4.94 0.22 -12.32
N THR A 52 4.63 0.91 -11.22
CA THR A 52 4.49 2.36 -11.24
C THR A 52 5.82 3.09 -11.07
N GLY A 53 6.89 2.41 -10.61
CA GLY A 53 8.19 3.03 -10.34
C GLY A 53 8.21 3.96 -9.12
N LYS A 54 7.06 4.10 -8.43
CA LYS A 54 6.90 5.00 -7.29
C LYS A 54 7.50 4.40 -6.03
N ARG A 55 7.84 5.26 -5.07
CA ARG A 55 8.35 4.83 -3.77
C ARG A 55 7.27 4.11 -2.98
N LEU A 56 7.70 3.07 -2.26
CA LEU A 56 6.86 2.33 -1.34
C LEU A 56 7.00 2.91 0.07
N TRP A 57 5.86 3.14 0.69
CA TRP A 57 5.75 3.55 2.09
C TRP A 57 4.86 2.56 2.83
N LYS A 58 5.03 2.42 4.13
CA LYS A 58 4.18 1.54 4.94
C LYS A 58 3.69 2.24 6.19
N GLY A 59 2.42 2.04 6.49
CA GLY A 59 1.78 2.48 7.74
C GLY A 59 1.14 1.30 8.43
N THR A 60 1.28 1.22 9.75
CA THR A 60 0.51 0.27 10.55
C THR A 60 -0.85 0.88 10.81
N VAL A 61 -1.91 0.16 10.47
CA VAL A 61 -3.29 0.61 10.65
C VAL A 61 -4.06 -0.38 11.51
N THR A 62 -5.09 0.13 12.18
CA THR A 62 -6.08 -0.66 12.90
C THR A 62 -7.48 -0.38 12.38
N ASP A 63 -8.19 -1.44 12.00
CA ASP A 63 -9.59 -1.44 11.61
C ASP A 63 -10.49 -1.70 12.84
N PRO A 64 -11.29 -0.71 13.28
CA PRO A 64 -12.22 -0.89 14.38
C PRO A 64 -13.42 -1.78 14.03
N SER A 65 -13.69 -2.02 12.74
CA SER A 65 -14.78 -2.87 12.26
C SER A 65 -14.38 -4.33 12.03
N ALA A 66 -13.10 -4.68 12.29
CA ALA A 66 -12.59 -6.01 12.06
C ALA A 66 -13.30 -7.08 12.92
N ALA A 67 -13.70 -8.17 12.28
CA ALA A 67 -14.42 -9.28 12.94
C ALA A 67 -13.58 -10.04 13.97
N ASN A 68 -12.25 -9.98 13.88
CA ASN A 68 -11.36 -10.63 14.84
C ASN A 68 -10.08 -9.82 15.09
N ALA A 69 -9.51 -9.97 16.29
CA ALA A 69 -8.31 -9.25 16.70
C ALA A 69 -7.08 -9.55 15.81
N LYS A 70 -7.02 -10.73 15.19
CA LYS A 70 -5.92 -11.13 14.30
C LYS A 70 -5.90 -10.35 12.98
N GLN A 71 -7.04 -9.82 12.54
CA GLN A 71 -7.16 -9.03 11.30
C GLN A 71 -7.37 -7.54 11.59
N ALA A 72 -7.57 -7.18 12.87
CA ALA A 72 -7.80 -5.80 13.28
C ALA A 72 -6.61 -4.89 12.97
N SER A 73 -5.37 -5.37 13.07
CA SER A 73 -4.17 -4.56 12.80
C SER A 73 -3.33 -5.16 11.68
N PHE A 74 -3.00 -4.35 10.68
CA PHE A 74 -2.21 -4.76 9.52
C PHE A 74 -1.35 -3.62 8.96
N GLU A 75 -0.38 -3.95 8.10
CA GLU A 75 0.40 -2.97 7.36
C GLU A 75 -0.30 -2.64 6.04
N VAL A 76 -0.46 -1.35 5.75
CA VAL A 76 -0.86 -0.84 4.43
C VAL A 76 0.38 -0.32 3.72
N VAL A 77 0.55 -0.73 2.46
CA VAL A 77 1.61 -0.21 1.60
C VAL A 77 1.07 0.92 0.74
N PHE A 78 1.64 2.11 0.85
CA PHE A 78 1.32 3.25 0.01
C PHE A 78 2.30 3.35 -1.17
N VAL A 79 1.75 3.55 -2.37
CA VAL A 79 2.52 3.70 -3.61
C VAL A 79 2.46 5.16 -4.04
N ALA A 80 3.45 5.94 -3.62
CA ALA A 80 3.45 7.39 -3.78
C ALA A 80 4.87 7.96 -3.91
N ASP A 81 5.02 9.08 -4.64
CA ASP A 81 6.31 9.75 -4.84
C ASP A 81 6.87 10.35 -3.55
N GLN A 82 5.98 10.78 -2.65
CA GLN A 82 6.30 11.36 -1.35
C GLN A 82 5.57 10.62 -0.23
N GLN A 83 6.05 10.81 1.00
CA GLN A 83 5.43 10.24 2.19
C GLN A 83 3.99 10.76 2.32
N PRO A 84 2.98 9.88 2.35
CA PRO A 84 1.61 10.31 2.66
C PRO A 84 1.56 10.84 4.10
N VAL A 85 0.92 11.98 4.32
CA VAL A 85 0.76 12.57 5.65
C VAL A 85 -0.71 12.85 5.92
N PRO A 86 -1.35 12.13 6.87
CA PRO A 86 -2.73 12.42 7.23
C PRO A 86 -2.85 13.84 7.77
N SER A 87 -3.81 14.59 7.24
CA SER A 87 -4.16 15.93 7.74
C SER A 87 -5.10 15.90 8.95
N ALA A 88 -5.71 14.75 9.23
CA ALA A 88 -6.61 14.59 10.36
C ALA A 88 -5.86 14.79 11.69
N PRO A 89 -6.50 15.44 12.69
CA PRO A 89 -5.91 15.64 14.00
C PRO A 89 -5.69 14.30 14.72
N GLU A 90 -4.64 14.26 15.54
CA GLU A 90 -4.40 13.12 16.43
C GLU A 90 -5.50 13.02 17.48
N ILE A 91 -6.08 11.82 17.61
CA ILE A 91 -7.03 11.51 18.70
C ILE A 91 -6.32 11.02 19.95
N SER A 92 -5.09 10.54 19.79
CA SER A 92 -4.16 10.15 20.84
C SER A 92 -2.75 10.25 20.27
N LYS A 93 -1.72 10.21 21.14
CA LYS A 93 -0.33 10.32 20.73
C LYS A 93 -0.01 9.31 19.62
N ASN A 94 0.34 9.81 18.43
CA ASN A 94 0.64 9.01 17.24
C ASN A 94 -0.53 8.14 16.75
N VAL A 95 -1.78 8.51 17.03
CA VAL A 95 -2.97 7.82 16.50
C VAL A 95 -3.83 8.79 15.72
N ARG A 96 -3.99 8.54 14.43
CA ARG A 96 -4.75 9.41 13.52
C ARG A 96 -5.84 8.63 12.78
N PRO A 97 -7.08 9.12 12.71
CA PRO A 97 -8.08 8.55 11.82
C PRO A 97 -7.70 8.83 10.37
N ILE A 98 -7.79 7.83 9.51
CA ILE A 98 -7.48 7.91 8.08
C ILE A 98 -8.55 7.20 7.25
N GLU A 99 -8.76 7.71 6.04
CA GLU A 99 -9.51 7.04 4.98
C GLU A 99 -8.56 6.78 3.82
N LEU A 100 -8.50 5.55 3.31
CA LEU A 100 -7.59 5.18 2.23
C LEU A 100 -8.16 5.58 0.87
N GLU A 101 -7.30 6.08 -0.01
CA GLU A 101 -7.63 6.40 -1.40
C GLU A 101 -6.89 5.44 -2.35
N GLY A 102 -7.55 5.06 -3.45
CA GLY A 102 -6.98 4.12 -4.42
C GLY A 102 -6.67 2.76 -3.82
N LEU A 103 -7.56 2.25 -2.96
CA LEU A 103 -7.42 0.96 -2.30
C LEU A 103 -7.34 -0.18 -3.32
N HIS A 104 -6.31 -1.01 -3.18
CA HIS A 104 -6.25 -2.31 -3.84
C HIS A 104 -5.83 -3.38 -2.85
N VAL A 105 -6.33 -4.58 -3.06
CA VAL A 105 -6.02 -5.75 -2.25
C VAL A 105 -5.50 -6.88 -3.14
N LYS A 106 -4.61 -7.69 -2.58
CA LYS A 106 -4.12 -8.92 -3.21
C LYS A 106 -4.22 -10.07 -2.23
N PRO A 107 -4.85 -11.20 -2.60
CA PRO A 107 -4.85 -12.38 -1.75
C PRO A 107 -3.44 -12.97 -1.67
N LYS A 108 -3.05 -13.42 -0.49
CA LYS A 108 -1.82 -14.18 -0.25
C LYS A 108 -2.11 -15.38 0.64
N MET A 109 -1.38 -16.47 0.43
CA MET A 109 -1.36 -17.58 1.38
C MET A 109 -0.58 -17.15 2.63
N ALA A 110 -1.18 -17.30 3.80
CA ALA A 110 -0.54 -17.14 5.10
C ALA A 110 -0.62 -18.44 5.89
N GLY A 111 0.23 -18.58 6.91
CA GLY A 111 0.31 -19.78 7.76
C GLY A 111 1.35 -20.79 7.30
N GLN A 112 1.54 -21.84 8.11
CA GLN A 112 2.54 -22.90 7.89
C GLN A 112 1.90 -24.27 7.98
N GLY A 113 2.44 -25.23 7.23
CA GLY A 113 1.98 -26.63 7.23
C GLY A 113 0.51 -26.75 6.84
N GLU A 114 -0.28 -27.39 7.69
CA GLU A 114 -1.72 -27.62 7.50
C GLU A 114 -2.57 -26.39 7.87
N TYR A 115 -2.03 -25.43 8.61
CA TYR A 115 -2.74 -24.22 9.06
C TYR A 115 -2.60 -23.07 8.07
N LYS A 116 -2.89 -23.31 6.79
CA LYS A 116 -2.86 -22.27 5.75
C LYS A 116 -4.19 -21.54 5.71
N SER A 117 -4.14 -20.21 5.65
CA SER A 117 -5.31 -19.36 5.48
C SER A 117 -5.07 -18.31 4.40
N ILE A 118 -6.15 -17.76 3.87
CA ILE A 118 -6.07 -16.60 2.98
C ILE A 118 -5.88 -15.37 3.86
N ALA A 119 -4.79 -14.65 3.60
CA ALA A 119 -4.57 -13.31 4.11
C ALA A 119 -4.58 -12.32 2.95
N TRP A 120 -4.63 -11.02 3.28
CA TRP A 120 -4.70 -9.96 2.30
C TRP A 120 -3.48 -9.05 2.43
N THR A 121 -2.91 -8.68 1.29
CA THR A 121 -1.99 -7.57 1.18
C THR A 121 -2.80 -6.36 0.76
N VAL A 122 -2.73 -5.29 1.56
CA VAL A 122 -3.46 -4.06 1.31
C VAL A 122 -2.50 -2.99 0.80
N ARG A 123 -2.85 -2.36 -0.33
CA ARG A 123 -2.14 -1.21 -0.86
C ARG A 123 -3.09 -0.04 -1.12
N ALA A 124 -2.57 1.17 -1.04
CA ALA A 124 -3.31 2.39 -1.36
C ALA A 124 -2.41 3.36 -2.16
N THR A 125 -3.00 4.30 -2.90
CA THR A 125 -2.21 5.37 -3.56
C THR A 125 -2.06 6.59 -2.66
N GLY A 126 -2.94 6.76 -1.66
CA GLY A 126 -2.86 7.87 -0.73
C GLY A 126 -3.88 7.78 0.40
N ILE A 127 -4.01 8.90 1.12
CA ILE A 127 -4.96 9.09 2.21
C ILE A 127 -5.87 10.25 1.84
N LYS A 128 -7.18 10.11 2.09
CA LYS A 128 -8.12 11.20 1.86
C LYS A 128 -7.76 12.37 2.77
N GLY A 129 -7.69 13.56 2.16
CA GLY A 129 -7.26 14.77 2.87
C GLY A 129 -5.74 14.90 3.03
N ASP A 130 -4.93 14.05 2.42
CA ASP A 130 -3.46 14.21 2.43
C ASP A 130 -3.02 15.58 1.91
N ASN A 131 -2.11 16.23 2.66
CA ASN A 131 -1.54 17.54 2.37
C ASN A 131 -0.10 17.47 1.83
N SER A 132 0.48 16.28 1.69
CA SER A 132 1.87 16.11 1.20
C SER A 132 2.00 16.15 -0.32
N GLY A 133 0.88 16.14 -1.06
CA GLY A 133 0.88 16.07 -2.52
C GLY A 133 1.11 14.65 -3.07
N ALA A 134 1.12 13.62 -2.22
CA ALA A 134 1.21 12.21 -2.64
C ALA A 134 -0.03 11.71 -3.43
N LYS A 135 -1.11 12.49 -3.50
CA LYS A 135 -2.32 12.17 -4.26
C LYS A 135 -2.00 12.01 -5.74
N GLN A 136 -2.20 10.80 -6.24
CA GLN A 136 -2.27 10.52 -7.67
C GLN A 136 -3.45 9.57 -7.92
N PRO A 137 -4.25 9.80 -8.98
CA PRO A 137 -5.31 8.88 -9.35
C PRO A 137 -4.72 7.49 -9.64
N PRO A 138 -5.47 6.41 -9.38
CA PRO A 138 -4.99 5.05 -9.60
C PRO A 138 -4.56 4.90 -11.06
N ASN A 139 -3.27 4.68 -11.26
CA ASN A 139 -2.68 4.56 -12.58
C ASN A 139 -3.20 3.26 -13.19
N ASN A 140 -4.10 3.36 -14.18
CA ASN A 140 -4.51 2.22 -14.99
C ASN A 140 -3.25 1.70 -15.70
N VAL A 141 -2.82 0.48 -15.34
CA VAL A 141 -1.57 -0.17 -15.77
C VAL A 141 -1.41 -0.31 -17.30
N GLY A 142 -2.40 0.11 -18.10
CA GLY A 142 -2.31 0.19 -19.57
C GLY A 142 -1.75 1.49 -20.16
N ALA A 143 -1.64 2.59 -19.40
CA ALA A 143 -1.33 3.91 -19.97
C ALA A 143 0.15 4.33 -19.88
N SER A 144 1.00 3.60 -19.15
CA SER A 144 2.40 3.98 -18.91
C SER A 144 3.42 3.35 -19.87
N ARG A 145 2.98 2.77 -20.99
CA ARG A 145 3.93 2.48 -22.08
C ARG A 145 4.32 3.81 -22.71
N PRO A 146 5.61 4.18 -22.76
CA PRO A 146 6.06 5.17 -23.72
C PRO A 146 5.58 4.69 -25.08
N ARG A 147 4.79 5.52 -25.79
CA ARG A 147 4.65 5.31 -27.22
C ARG A 147 6.03 5.61 -27.78
N ASP A 148 6.70 4.58 -28.29
CA ASP A 148 7.80 4.78 -29.21
C ASP A 148 7.22 5.51 -30.43
N ASP A 149 7.17 6.84 -30.37
CA ASP A 149 6.99 7.67 -31.56
C ASP A 149 8.30 7.58 -32.35
N LYS A 150 8.40 6.54 -33.17
CA LYS A 150 9.40 6.44 -34.23
C LYS A 150 8.70 6.33 -35.58
N ALA A 151 8.83 7.44 -36.31
CA ALA A 151 8.88 7.58 -37.77
C ALA A 151 7.64 7.24 -38.61
N ALA A 152 7.06 8.29 -39.19
CA ALA A 152 6.91 8.44 -40.64
C ALA A 152 6.90 9.93 -40.99
#